data_AF-A0A972QVM0-F1
#
_entry.id   AF-A0A972QVM0-F1
#
_cell.length_a   1.000
_cell.length_b   1.000
_cell.length_c   1.000
_cell.angle_alpha   90.00
_cell.angle_beta   90.00
_cell.angle_gamma   90.00
#
_symmetry.space_group_name_H-M   'P 1'
#
loop_
_entity.id
_entity.type
_entity.pdbx_description
1 polymer ?
#
loop_
_entity_poly.entity_id
_entity_poly.type
_entity_poly.pdbx_seq_one_letter_code
_entity_poly.pdbx_strand_id
1 'polypeptide(L)' 'MSRDAATLLYIARSAQLIIEFKRGMDKDTFVGDFKTQSAIEHQLMVMGEAVKRLSPELRESHSEIPLSFQPPF' A
#
# COMPACT_ATOMS: atom_id res chain seq x y z
N MET A 1 1.50 16.21 14.27
CA MET A 1 1.84 15.77 12.89
C MET A 1 0.65 16.09 11.99
N SER A 2 0.85 16.53 10.75
CA SER A 2 -0.27 16.72 9.82
C SER A 2 -0.94 15.37 9.53
N ARG A 3 -2.25 15.39 9.27
CA ARG A 3 -3.04 14.19 8.95
C ARG A 3 -2.44 13.40 7.78
N ASP A 4 -1.92 14.11 6.79
CA ASP A 4 -1.25 13.53 5.64
C ASP A 4 0.06 12.83 6.02
N ALA A 5 0.90 13.45 6.86
CA ALA A 5 2.15 12.83 7.30
C ALA A 5 1.90 11.51 8.06
N ALA A 6 0.86 11.46 8.90
CA ALA A 6 0.46 10.24 9.58
C ALA A 6 -0.04 9.17 8.60
N THR A 7 -0.78 9.58 7.56
CA THR A 7 -1.31 8.69 6.52
C THR A 7 -0.19 8.13 5.63
N LEU A 8 0.77 8.97 5.22
CA LEU A 8 1.96 8.54 4.48
C LEU A 8 2.82 7.57 5.29
N LEU A 9 3.03 7.83 6.58
CA LEU A 9 3.76 6.92 7.46
C LEU A 9 3.06 5.56 7.56
N TYR A 10 1.73 5.54 7.60
CA TYR A 10 0.95 4.32 7.59
C TYR A 10 1.11 3.54 6.29
N ILE A 11 1.01 4.21 5.13
CA ILE A 11 1.26 3.61 3.81
C ILE A 11 2.67 3.00 3.75
N ALA A 12 3.69 3.76 4.18
CA ALA A 12 5.07 3.29 4.19
C ALA A 12 5.26 2.06 5.10
N ARG A 13 4.62 2.04 6.27
CA ARG A 13 4.65 0.88 7.17
C ARG A 13 3.99 -0.35 6.54
N SER A 14 2.82 -0.20 5.91
CA SER A 14 2.15 -1.31 5.22
C SER A 14 2.97 -1.86 4.06
N ALA A 15 3.62 -0.99 3.28
CA ALA A 15 4.54 -1.39 2.23
C ALA A 15 5.73 -2.18 2.79
N GLN A 16 6.30 -1.74 3.91
CA GLN A 16 7.37 -2.48 4.59
C GLN A 16 6.91 -3.86 5.03
N LEU A 17 5.71 -3.97 5.62
CA LEU A 17 5.15 -5.26 6.06
C LEU A 17 4.99 -6.23 4.89
N ILE A 18 4.56 -5.76 3.71
CA ILE A 18 4.46 -6.60 2.50
C ILE A 18 5.82 -7.20 2.14
N ILE A 19 6.87 -6.36 2.14
CA ILE A 19 8.24 -6.80 1.83
C ILE A 19 8.72 -7.80 2.87
N GLU A 20 8.46 -7.53 4.15
CA GLU A 20 8.85 -8.40 5.27
C GLU A 20 8.15 -9.77 5.23
N PHE A 21 6.84 -9.81 4.95
CA PHE A 21 6.09 -11.06 4.85
C PHE A 21 6.58 -11.94 3.71
N LYS A 22 6.94 -11.34 2.56
CA LYS A 22 7.46 -12.09 1.41
C LYS A 22 8.93 -12.51 1.59
N ARG A 23 9.69 -11.84 2.47
CA ARG A 23 11.16 -12.00 2.55
C ARG A 23 11.54 -13.47 2.79
N GLY A 24 12.51 -13.94 1.99
CA GLY A 24 13.02 -15.30 2.10
C GLY A 24 12.14 -16.36 1.44
N MET A 25 10.97 -16.00 0.92
CA MET A 25 10.13 -16.92 0.13
C MET A 25 10.53 -16.84 -1.34
N ASP A 26 10.74 -18.01 -1.95
CA ASP A 26 10.72 -18.15 -3.40
C ASP A 26 9.27 -18.17 -3.92
N LYS A 27 9.12 -18.35 -5.22
CA LYS A 27 7.80 -18.31 -5.87
C LYS A 27 6.90 -19.45 -5.41
N ASP A 28 7.40 -20.67 -5.36
CA ASP A 28 6.59 -21.85 -5.07
C ASP A 28 6.16 -21.86 -3.59
N THR A 29 7.06 -21.47 -2.69
CA THR A 29 6.75 -21.28 -1.26
C THR A 29 5.67 -20.21 -1.07
N PHE A 30 5.77 -19.10 -1.81
CA PHE A 30 4.78 -18.02 -1.73
C PHE A 30 3.41 -18.44 -2.27
N VAL A 31 3.37 -19.08 -3.44
CA VAL A 31 2.11 -19.54 -4.07
C VAL A 31 1.41 -20.62 -3.23
N GLY A 32 2.17 -21.43 -2.49
CA GLY A 32 1.62 -22.43 -1.57
C GLY A 32 1.14 -21.89 -0.22
N ASP A 33 1.55 -20.69 0.19
CA ASP A 33 1.21 -20.10 1.48
C ASP A 33 0.10 -19.04 1.38
N PHE A 34 -1.14 -19.52 1.45
CA PHE A 34 -2.32 -18.65 1.42
C PHE A 34 -2.38 -17.65 2.58
N LYS A 35 -1.83 -17.97 3.75
CA LYS A 35 -1.84 -17.06 4.89
C LYS A 35 -0.97 -15.84 4.60
N THR A 36 0.21 -16.06 4.03
CA THR A 36 1.11 -14.97 3.64
C THR A 36 0.53 -14.16 2.49
N GLN A 37 -0.10 -14.81 1.50
CA GLN A 37 -0.85 -14.11 0.44
C GLN A 37 -1.95 -13.22 1.00
N SER A 38 -2.83 -13.74 1.86
CA SER A 38 -3.91 -12.95 2.47
C SER A 38 -3.39 -11.79 3.33
N ALA A 39 -2.26 -11.97 4.03
CA ALA A 39 -1.64 -10.89 4.78
C ALA A 39 -1.14 -9.76 3.87
N ILE A 40 -0.52 -10.11 2.73
CA ILE A 40 -0.05 -9.15 1.73
C ILE A 40 -1.24 -8.44 1.05
N GLU A 41 -2.26 -9.18 0.61
CA GLU A 41 -3.48 -8.62 0.04
C GLU A 41 -4.18 -7.65 0.99
N HIS A 42 -4.24 -7.98 2.28
CA HIS A 42 -4.79 -7.10 3.30
C HIS A 42 -3.99 -5.79 3.42
N GLN A 43 -2.65 -5.85 3.45
CA GLN A 43 -1.83 -4.65 3.49
C GLN A 43 -2.02 -3.79 2.22
N LEU A 44 -2.14 -4.40 1.04
CA LEU A 44 -2.42 -3.69 -0.20
C LEU A 44 -3.78 -2.97 -0.17
N MET A 45 -4.82 -3.65 0.33
CA MET A 45 -6.16 -3.05 0.49
C MET A 45 -6.14 -1.85 1.43
N VAL A 46 -5.48 -2.02 2.57
CA VAL A 46 -5.30 -0.99 3.60
C VAL A 46 -4.52 0.21 3.06
N MET A 47 -3.46 -0.02 2.28
CA MET A 47 -2.72 1.03 1.59
C MET A 47 -3.59 1.81 0.61
N GLY A 48 -4.35 1.11 -0.24
CA GLY A 48 -5.26 1.74 -1.19
C GLY A 48 -6.31 2.62 -0.51
N GLU A 49 -6.84 2.17 0.62
CA GLU A 49 -7.78 2.96 1.42
C GLU A 49 -7.11 4.17 2.10
N ALA A 50 -5.86 4.03 2.56
CA ALA A 50 -5.10 5.14 3.12
C ALA A 50 -4.79 6.22 2.08
N VAL A 51 -4.45 5.83 0.84
CA VAL A 51 -4.21 6.78 -0.27
C VAL A 51 -5.43 7.68 -0.50
N LYS A 52 -6.65 7.14 -0.41
CA LYS A 52 -7.89 7.92 -0.56
C LYS A 52 -8.07 9.03 0.48
N ARG A 53 -7.39 8.95 1.62
CA ARG A 53 -7.47 9.92 2.74
C ARG A 53 -6.47 11.05 2.64
N LEU A 54 -5.51 10.97 1.72
CA LEU A 54 -4.57 12.05 1.44
C LEU A 54 -5.32 13.29 0.92
N SER A 55 -4.90 14.46 1.38
CA SER A 55 -5.48 15.73 0.98
C SER A 55 -5.32 16.01 -0.53
N PRO A 56 -6.25 16.75 -1.15
CA PRO A 56 -6.11 17.22 -2.53
C PRO A 56 -4.83 18.03 -2.73
N GLU A 57 -4.48 18.91 -1.79
CA GLU A 57 -3.30 19.76 -1.86
C GLU A 57 -2.01 18.94 -1.99
N LEU A 58 -1.90 17.85 -1.22
CA LEU A 58 -0.76 16.94 -1.31
C LEU A 58 -0.73 16.22 -2.67
N ARG A 59 -1.88 15.75 -3.16
CA ARG A 59 -1.95 15.04 -4.45
C ARG A 59 -1.61 15.95 -5.62
N GLU A 60 -2.07 17.20 -5.60
CA GLU A 60 -1.75 18.20 -6.62
C GLU A 60 -0.27 18.58 -6.59
N SER A 61 0.32 18.70 -5.39
CA SER A 61 1.75 18.96 -5.23
C SER A 61 2.67 17.82 -5.70
N HIS A 62 2.11 16.62 -5.87
CA HIS A 62 2.82 15.40 -6.29
C HIS A 62 2.10 14.69 -7.46
N SER A 63 1.71 15.46 -8.47
CA SER A 63 0.98 14.95 -9.65
C SER A 63 1.77 13.92 -10.48
N GLU A 64 3.09 13.82 -10.30
CA GLU A 64 3.94 12.78 -10.88
C GLU A 64 3.67 11.37 -10.34
N ILE A 65 3.00 11.28 -9.18
CA ILE A 65 2.64 10.00 -8.55
C ILE A 65 1.17 9.69 -8.89
N PRO A 66 0.87 8.56 -9.56
CA PRO A 66 -0.49 8.18 -9.92
C PRO A 66 -1.26 7.66 -8.70
N LEU A 67 -1.60 8.56 -7.77
CA LEU A 67 -2.35 8.24 -6.54
C LEU A 67 -3.84 8.03 -6.79
N SER A 68 -4.36 8.53 -7.92
CA SER A 68 -5.70 8.22 -8.40
C SER A 68 -5.65 7.03 -9.35
N PHE A 69 -6.08 5.86 -8.88
CA PHE A 69 -6.54 4.82 -9.78
C PHE A 69 -7.89 5.27 -10.34
N GLN A 70 -7.89 5.75 -11.59
CA GLN A 70 -9.12 5.94 -12.35
C GLN A 70 -9.31 4.65 -13.14
N PRO A 71 -10.20 3.72 -12.72
CA PRO A 71 -10.51 2.58 -13.55
C PRO A 71 -11.05 3.11 -14.90
N PRO A 72 -10.69 2.49 -16.03
CA PRO A 72 -11.13 2.94 -17.35
C PRO A 72 -12.64 2.76 -17.62
N PHE A 73 -13.47 2.47 -16.61
CA PHE A 73 -14.90 2.20 -16.74
C PHE A 73 -15.69 2.75 -15.55
#